data_AF-A0A2Z6ALF0-F1
#
_entry.id   AF-A0A2Z6ALF0-F1
#
_cell.length_a   1.000
_cell.length_b   1.000
_cell.length_c   1.000
_cell.angle_alpha   90.00
_cell.angle_beta   90.00
_cell.angle_gamma   90.00
#
_symmetry.space_group_name_H-M   'P 1'
#
loop_
_entity.id
_entity.type
_entity.pdbx_description
1 polymer ?
#
loop_
_entity_poly.entity_id
_entity_poly.type
_entity_poly.pdbx_seq_one_letter_code
_entity_poly.pdbx_strand_id
1 'polypeptide(L)'
;MGNSLHLAEDDETLKDADRDNPTHKERTRAKDADLQVYGIQDVAQELGLTLRTLRFYEKEGLIAPQRVGSTRAYSRREIGRIQLILRGKRLGFSIKEIKEFLDLYDADPEHKEQMERLIARIRERLVDLKTQRSALDLTIDELTTIEVEAMAKLQR
;
A
#
# COMPACT_ATOMS: atom_id res chain seq x y z
N MET A 1 73.67 11.62 -0.18
CA MET A 1 73.50 10.67 0.93
C MET A 1 73.70 11.45 2.22
N GLY A 2 72.71 11.51 3.10
CA GLY A 2 72.82 12.27 4.36
C GLY A 2 71.46 12.78 4.80
N ASN A 3 70.89 12.10 5.78
CA ASN A 3 69.50 12.11 6.22
C ASN A 3 69.14 13.30 7.15
N SER A 4 67.85 13.63 7.17
CA SER A 4 67.01 14.04 8.33
C SER A 4 67.37 15.28 9.18
N LEU A 5 66.36 16.15 9.34
CA LEU A 5 65.54 16.31 10.57
C LEU A 5 65.22 17.79 10.88
N HIS A 6 64.00 18.23 10.57
CA HIS A 6 63.29 19.35 11.23
C HIS A 6 61.79 19.21 10.86
N LEU A 7 60.91 18.65 11.69
CA LEU A 7 60.20 19.20 12.87
C LEU A 7 59.25 20.38 12.59
N ALA A 8 58.04 20.23 13.16
CA ALA A 8 56.84 21.09 13.25
C ALA A 8 55.83 20.93 12.08
N GLU A 9 54.68 20.25 12.25
CA GLU A 9 53.44 20.67 12.99
C GLU A 9 52.84 21.92 12.30
N ASP A 10 51.62 21.99 11.75
CA ASP A 10 50.30 21.39 11.98
C ASP A 10 49.54 21.39 10.62
N ASP A 11 48.41 20.71 10.36
CA ASP A 11 47.09 20.98 10.94
C ASP A 11 46.05 20.00 10.36
N GLU A 12 45.02 19.74 11.18
CA GLU A 12 43.93 18.79 11.02
C GLU A 12 43.12 18.96 9.73
N THR A 13 42.82 17.86 9.02
CA THR A 13 41.45 17.57 8.54
C THR A 13 41.26 16.07 8.26
N LEU A 14 41.03 15.28 9.29
CA LEU A 14 40.39 13.96 9.19
C LEU A 14 39.26 13.94 10.23
N LYS A 15 38.13 14.55 9.88
CA LYS A 15 36.88 14.42 10.63
C LYS A 15 35.77 14.01 9.65
N ASP A 16 34.93 13.12 10.14
CA ASP A 16 33.56 12.84 9.68
C ASP A 16 33.35 11.70 8.67
N ALA A 17 33.83 10.49 9.00
CA ALA A 17 33.41 9.26 8.32
C ALA A 17 32.72 8.22 9.23
N ASP A 18 32.17 8.62 10.39
CA ASP A 18 31.52 7.65 11.31
C ASP A 18 30.31 8.21 12.08
N ARG A 19 29.38 8.88 11.38
CA ARG A 19 28.19 9.51 12.00
C ARG A 19 26.83 8.85 11.74
N ASP A 20 26.77 7.75 10.99
CA ASP A 20 25.50 7.07 10.65
C ASP A 20 25.42 5.63 11.19
N ASN A 21 25.97 5.36 12.36
CA ASN A 21 25.77 4.08 13.03
C ASN A 21 24.62 4.22 14.05
N PRO A 22 23.40 3.73 13.75
CA PRO A 22 22.25 3.93 14.63
C PRO A 22 22.48 3.30 16.00
N THR A 23 22.08 4.02 17.04
CA THR A 23 22.32 3.63 18.43
C THR A 23 21.61 2.33 18.77
N HIS A 24 22.09 1.60 19.78
CA HIS A 24 21.45 0.35 20.22
C HIS A 24 19.96 0.57 20.55
N LYS A 25 19.56 1.72 21.13
CA LYS A 25 18.15 2.07 21.40
C LYS A 25 17.30 2.25 20.13
N GLU A 26 17.87 2.80 19.06
CA GLU A 26 17.18 2.93 17.77
C GLU A 26 17.05 1.58 17.06
N ARG A 27 18.06 0.71 17.16
CA ARG A 27 17.97 -0.68 16.69
C ARG A 27 16.93 -1.49 17.46
N THR A 28 16.83 -1.27 18.77
CA THR A 28 15.82 -1.91 19.62
C THR A 28 14.41 -1.39 19.30
N ARG A 29 14.20 -0.06 19.15
CA ARG A 29 12.89 0.50 18.72
C ARG A 29 12.45 0.03 17.34
N ALA A 30 13.36 -0.06 16.38
CA ALA A 30 13.05 -0.55 15.04
C ALA A 30 12.70 -2.05 15.06
N LYS A 31 13.40 -2.86 15.86
CA LYS A 31 13.07 -4.28 16.08
C LYS A 31 11.74 -4.47 16.81
N ASP A 32 11.45 -3.63 17.81
CA ASP A 32 10.20 -3.70 18.57
C ASP A 32 8.99 -3.28 17.71
N ALA A 33 9.16 -2.33 16.80
CA ALA A 33 8.15 -1.95 15.82
C ALA A 33 7.82 -3.08 14.83
N ASP A 34 8.81 -3.90 14.48
CA ASP A 34 8.64 -5.09 13.62
C ASP A 34 7.95 -6.26 14.35
N LEU A 35 8.03 -6.29 15.68
CA LEU A 35 7.35 -7.27 16.55
C LEU A 35 5.99 -6.78 17.09
N GLN A 36 5.57 -5.56 16.74
CA GLN A 36 4.27 -5.04 17.16
C GLN A 36 3.12 -5.85 16.55
N VAL A 37 2.35 -6.47 17.44
CA VAL A 37 1.09 -7.13 17.13
C VAL A 37 -0.07 -6.26 17.61
N TYR A 38 -1.08 -6.12 16.77
CA TYR A 38 -2.24 -5.26 17.00
C TYR A 38 -3.48 -6.12 17.27
N GLY A 39 -4.35 -5.64 18.16
CA GLY A 39 -5.63 -6.29 18.44
C GLY A 39 -6.64 -6.06 17.32
N ILE A 40 -7.70 -6.90 17.26
CA ILE A 40 -8.76 -6.75 16.26
C ILE A 40 -9.49 -5.41 16.37
N GLN A 41 -9.67 -4.86 17.58
CA GLN A 41 -10.29 -3.54 17.78
C GLN A 41 -9.41 -2.43 17.22
N ASP A 42 -8.11 -2.47 17.50
CA ASP A 42 -7.16 -1.44 17.06
C ASP A 42 -7.11 -1.38 15.52
N VAL A 43 -6.95 -2.56 14.89
CA VAL A 43 -6.92 -2.67 13.42
C VAL A 43 -8.23 -2.21 12.79
N ALA A 44 -9.37 -2.55 13.39
CA ALA A 44 -10.67 -2.12 12.91
C ALA A 44 -10.81 -0.59 12.96
N GLN A 45 -10.40 0.02 14.08
CA GLN A 45 -10.45 1.47 14.24
C GLN A 45 -9.49 2.19 13.28
N GLU A 46 -8.23 1.73 13.21
CA GLU A 46 -7.19 2.34 12.39
C GLU A 46 -7.54 2.31 10.89
N LEU A 47 -8.09 1.19 10.42
CA LEU A 47 -8.42 1.00 9.00
C LEU A 47 -9.87 1.38 8.65
N GLY A 48 -10.65 1.88 9.62
CA GLY A 48 -12.06 2.23 9.42
C GLY A 48 -12.93 1.03 9.02
N LEU A 49 -12.62 -0.15 9.54
CA LEU A 49 -13.33 -1.40 9.25
C LEU A 49 -14.18 -1.85 10.42
N THR A 50 -15.22 -2.62 10.13
CA THR A 50 -15.95 -3.32 11.18
C THR A 50 -15.21 -4.59 11.58
N LEU A 51 -15.39 -5.03 12.84
CA LEU A 51 -14.90 -6.35 13.28
C LEU A 51 -15.47 -7.49 12.41
N ARG A 52 -16.70 -7.33 11.90
CA ARG A 52 -17.33 -8.27 10.98
C ARG A 52 -16.55 -8.38 9.68
N THR A 53 -16.08 -7.25 9.13
CA THR A 53 -15.27 -7.22 7.91
C THR A 53 -13.94 -7.95 8.10
N LEU A 54 -13.23 -7.71 9.22
CA LEU A 54 -11.97 -8.40 9.50
C LEU A 54 -12.16 -9.92 9.65
N ARG A 55 -13.21 -10.35 10.36
CA ARG A 55 -13.55 -11.77 10.49
C ARG A 55 -13.96 -12.39 9.16
N PHE A 56 -14.63 -11.62 8.30
CA PHE A 56 -14.97 -12.06 6.95
C PHE A 56 -13.70 -12.28 6.12
N TYR A 57 -12.74 -11.35 6.13
CA TYR A 57 -11.47 -11.54 5.42
C TYR A 57 -10.68 -12.75 5.93
N GLU A 58 -10.66 -12.98 7.25
CA GLU A 58 -10.06 -14.18 7.83
C GLU A 58 -10.77 -15.45 7.34
N LYS A 59 -12.11 -15.46 7.36
CA LYS A 59 -12.91 -16.60 6.90
C LYS A 59 -12.68 -16.93 5.42
N GLU A 60 -12.55 -15.92 4.56
CA GLU A 60 -12.26 -16.10 3.12
C GLU A 60 -10.79 -16.47 2.85
N GLY A 61 -9.96 -16.55 3.90
CA GLY A 61 -8.54 -16.86 3.81
C GLY A 61 -7.72 -15.74 3.16
N LEU A 62 -8.22 -14.50 3.18
CA LEU A 62 -7.49 -13.34 2.70
C LEU A 62 -6.46 -12.85 3.71
N ILE A 63 -6.70 -13.12 4.99
CA ILE A 63 -5.81 -12.77 6.09
C ILE A 63 -5.74 -13.95 7.06
N ALA A 64 -4.60 -14.10 7.73
CA ALA A 64 -4.33 -15.17 8.69
C ALA A 64 -3.65 -14.61 9.95
N PRO A 65 -4.36 -13.78 10.76
CA PRO A 65 -3.79 -13.24 11.98
C PRO A 65 -3.39 -14.36 12.95
N GLN A 66 -2.30 -14.15 13.67
CA GLN A 66 -1.88 -15.06 14.73
C GLN A 66 -2.84 -14.98 15.92
N ARG A 67 -2.73 -15.94 16.84
CA ARG A 67 -3.48 -15.93 18.10
C ARG A 67 -2.53 -15.83 19.28
N VAL A 68 -2.83 -14.89 20.18
CA VAL A 68 -2.21 -14.79 21.51
C VAL A 68 -3.29 -15.12 22.53
N GLY A 69 -3.27 -16.36 23.02
CA GLY A 69 -4.38 -16.94 23.77
C GLY A 69 -5.65 -17.04 22.91
N SER A 70 -6.74 -16.41 23.35
CA SER A 70 -8.01 -16.36 22.62
C SER A 70 -8.12 -15.17 21.65
N THR A 71 -7.17 -14.23 21.69
CA THR A 71 -7.23 -12.96 20.98
C THR A 71 -6.45 -13.00 19.66
N ARG A 72 -7.00 -12.38 18.61
CA ARG A 72 -6.32 -12.22 17.32
C ARG A 72 -5.25 -11.14 17.42
N ALA A 73 -4.08 -11.45 16.89
CA ALA A 73 -2.91 -10.61 16.83
C ALA A 73 -2.52 -10.41 15.36
N TYR A 74 -2.64 -9.17 14.89
CA TYR A 74 -2.33 -8.79 13.51
C TYR A 74 -0.90 -8.23 13.46
N SER A 75 -0.05 -8.76 12.60
CA SER A 75 1.28 -8.20 12.37
C SER A 75 1.19 -6.98 11.44
N ARG A 76 2.27 -6.20 11.33
CA ARG A 76 2.38 -5.15 10.29
C ARG A 76 2.18 -5.69 8.88
N ARG A 77 2.68 -6.90 8.59
CA ARG A 77 2.45 -7.58 7.30
C ARG A 77 0.96 -7.79 7.05
N GLU A 78 0.22 -8.22 8.08
CA GLU A 78 -1.22 -8.43 7.99
C GLU A 78 -1.98 -7.13 7.74
N ILE A 79 -1.58 -6.04 8.40
CA ILE A 79 -2.16 -4.71 8.18
C ILE A 79 -1.90 -4.26 6.73
N GLY A 80 -0.68 -4.41 6.22
CA GLY A 80 -0.36 -4.13 4.82
C GLY A 80 -1.19 -4.96 3.84
N ARG A 81 -1.41 -6.23 4.15
CA ARG A 81 -2.29 -7.12 3.37
C ARG A 81 -3.73 -6.62 3.37
N ILE A 82 -4.27 -6.18 4.50
CA ILE A 82 -5.62 -5.60 4.59
C ILE A 82 -5.71 -4.32 3.73
N GLN A 83 -4.70 -3.45 3.78
CA GLN A 83 -4.68 -2.24 2.94
C GLN A 83 -4.69 -2.56 1.44
N LEU A 84 -4.02 -3.63 1.01
CA LEU A 84 -4.09 -4.11 -0.38
C LEU A 84 -5.49 -4.60 -0.74
N ILE A 85 -6.17 -5.33 0.16
CA ILE A 85 -7.57 -5.74 -0.04
C ILE A 85 -8.47 -4.53 -0.25
N LEU A 86 -8.35 -3.51 0.60
CA LEU A 86 -9.15 -2.29 0.49
C LEU A 86 -8.90 -1.54 -0.82
N ARG A 87 -7.62 -1.47 -1.25
CA ARG A 87 -7.26 -0.87 -2.54
C ARG A 87 -7.89 -1.65 -3.70
N GLY A 88 -7.78 -2.98 -3.70
CA GLY A 88 -8.37 -3.84 -4.74
C GLY A 88 -9.88 -3.65 -4.82
N LYS A 89 -10.55 -3.57 -3.67
CA LYS A 89 -11.99 -3.29 -3.60
C LYS A 89 -12.37 -1.96 -4.23
N ARG A 90 -11.63 -0.89 -3.90
CA ARG A 90 -11.86 0.44 -4.48
C ARG A 90 -11.66 0.48 -5.99
N LEU A 91 -10.75 -0.34 -6.52
CA LEU A 91 -10.53 -0.47 -7.96
C LEU A 91 -11.63 -1.29 -8.68
N GLY A 92 -12.55 -1.89 -7.93
CA GLY A 92 -13.68 -2.65 -8.45
C GLY A 92 -13.40 -4.14 -8.61
N PHE A 93 -12.33 -4.66 -8.01
CA PHE A 93 -12.05 -6.09 -8.05
C PHE A 93 -12.90 -6.87 -7.04
N SER A 94 -13.30 -8.08 -7.45
CA SER A 94 -13.98 -9.05 -6.60
C SER A 94 -13.05 -9.58 -5.50
N ILE A 95 -13.63 -10.21 -4.46
CA ILE A 95 -12.82 -10.85 -3.41
C ILE A 95 -11.91 -11.95 -4.00
N LYS A 96 -12.43 -12.69 -4.99
CA LYS A 96 -11.70 -13.78 -5.64
C LYS A 96 -10.47 -13.27 -6.38
N GLU A 97 -10.61 -12.22 -7.19
CA GLU A 97 -9.47 -11.61 -7.90
C GLU A 97 -8.46 -11.02 -6.93
N ILE A 98 -8.92 -10.35 -5.87
CA ILE A 98 -8.02 -9.82 -4.84
C ILE A 98 -7.22 -10.94 -4.19
N LYS A 99 -7.85 -12.09 -3.91
CA LYS A 99 -7.14 -13.25 -3.37
C LYS A 99 -6.07 -13.75 -4.34
N GLU A 100 -6.42 -13.93 -5.62
CA GLU A 100 -5.46 -14.31 -6.66
C GLU A 100 -4.27 -13.35 -6.69
N PHE A 101 -4.50 -12.04 -6.57
CA PHE A 101 -3.44 -11.02 -6.57
C PHE A 101 -2.56 -11.06 -5.33
N LEU A 102 -3.15 -11.33 -4.16
CA LEU A 102 -2.43 -11.46 -2.90
C LEU A 102 -1.55 -12.71 -2.88
N ASP A 103 -2.02 -13.82 -3.46
CA ASP A 103 -1.24 -15.05 -3.58
C ASP A 103 0.01 -14.82 -4.45
N LEU A 104 -0.04 -13.91 -5.43
CA LEU A 104 1.14 -13.53 -6.23
C LEU A 104 2.16 -12.72 -5.44
N TYR A 105 1.70 -11.95 -4.46
CA TYR A 105 2.57 -11.15 -3.61
C TYR A 105 3.34 -12.02 -2.59
N ASP A 106 2.76 -13.14 -2.21
CA ASP A 106 3.41 -14.14 -1.35
C ASP A 106 4.25 -15.15 -2.14
N ALA A 107 4.01 -15.29 -3.44
CA ALA A 107 4.75 -16.19 -4.34
C ALA A 107 6.06 -15.53 -4.87
N ASP A 108 7.04 -16.36 -5.21
CA ASP A 108 8.35 -15.94 -5.73
C ASP A 108 8.18 -15.08 -7.00
N PRO A 109 8.92 -13.97 -7.20
CA PRO A 109 8.80 -13.11 -8.40
C PRO A 109 9.02 -13.82 -9.74
N GLU A 110 9.47 -15.07 -9.74
CA GLU A 110 9.72 -15.90 -10.91
C GLU A 110 8.44 -16.40 -11.62
N HIS A 111 7.25 -16.25 -11.02
CA HIS A 111 6.00 -16.71 -11.62
C HIS A 111 5.45 -15.78 -12.73
N LYS A 112 6.12 -15.78 -13.88
CA LYS A 112 5.76 -14.96 -15.06
C LYS A 112 4.30 -15.12 -15.50
N GLU A 113 3.76 -16.35 -15.57
CA GLU A 113 2.38 -16.59 -16.00
C GLU A 113 1.33 -15.93 -15.08
N GLN A 114 1.61 -15.90 -13.78
CA GLN A 114 0.74 -15.28 -12.81
C GLN A 114 0.71 -13.76 -12.97
N MET A 115 1.88 -13.16 -13.18
CA MET A 115 2.00 -11.73 -13.47
C MET A 115 1.30 -11.36 -14.78
N GLU A 116 1.40 -12.20 -15.81
CA GLU A 116 0.68 -12.02 -17.08
C GLU A 116 -0.84 -12.02 -16.88
N ARG A 117 -1.37 -12.96 -16.07
CA ARG A 117 -2.79 -13.00 -15.71
C ARG A 117 -3.23 -11.73 -14.96
N LEU A 118 -2.43 -11.25 -14.01
CA LEU A 118 -2.70 -10.00 -13.29
C LEU A 118 -2.76 -8.81 -14.25
N ILE A 119 -1.76 -8.67 -15.14
CA ILE A 119 -1.71 -7.60 -16.13
C ILE A 119 -2.93 -7.65 -17.05
N ALA A 120 -3.36 -8.85 -17.48
CA ALA A 120 -4.56 -9.01 -18.29
C ALA A 120 -5.82 -8.49 -17.59
N ARG A 121 -6.03 -8.85 -16.31
CA ARG A 121 -7.16 -8.37 -15.50
C ARG A 121 -7.15 -6.86 -15.30
N ILE A 122 -5.97 -6.29 -15.04
CA ILE A 122 -5.82 -4.83 -14.91
C ILE A 122 -6.19 -4.14 -16.23
N ARG A 123 -5.74 -4.68 -17.37
CA ARG A 123 -6.05 -4.12 -18.69
C ARG A 123 -7.54 -4.17 -19.00
N GLU A 124 -8.20 -5.30 -18.73
CA GLU A 124 -9.65 -5.45 -18.85
C GLU A 124 -10.38 -4.37 -18.04
N ARG A 125 -10.03 -4.24 -16.76
CA ARG A 125 -10.64 -3.23 -15.89
C ARG A 125 -10.38 -1.78 -16.35
N LEU A 126 -9.20 -1.50 -16.88
CA LEU A 126 -8.87 -0.18 -17.44
C LEU A 126 -9.70 0.13 -18.69
N VAL A 127 -9.95 -0.85 -19.56
CA VAL A 127 -10.79 -0.67 -20.74
C VAL A 127 -12.22 -0.36 -20.31
N ASP A 128 -12.78 -1.13 -19.38
CA ASP A 128 -14.14 -0.91 -18.86
C ASP A 128 -14.31 0.49 -18.28
N LEU A 129 -13.39 0.91 -17.41
CA LEU A 129 -13.44 2.23 -16.77
C LEU A 129 -13.31 3.37 -17.79
N LYS A 130 -12.48 3.22 -18.82
CA LYS A 130 -12.35 4.22 -19.89
C LYS A 130 -13.63 4.33 -20.72
N THR A 131 -14.27 3.20 -21.03
CA THR A 131 -15.55 3.17 -21.73
C THR A 131 -16.65 3.83 -20.89
N GLN A 132 -16.74 3.49 -19.60
CA GLN A 132 -17.68 4.12 -18.68
C GLN A 132 -17.46 5.64 -18.58
N ARG A 133 -16.19 6.08 -18.47
CA ARG A 133 -15.86 7.51 -18.45
C ARG A 133 -16.33 8.20 -19.73
N SER A 134 -16.03 7.64 -20.90
CA SER A 134 -16.45 8.24 -22.17
C SER A 134 -17.97 8.36 -22.30
N ALA A 135 -18.73 7.38 -21.79
CA ALA A 135 -20.19 7.44 -21.79
C ALA A 135 -20.75 8.51 -20.84
N LEU A 136 -20.11 8.67 -19.67
CA LEU A 136 -20.43 9.74 -18.72
C LEU A 136 -20.13 11.11 -19.30
N ASP A 137 -18.97 11.28 -19.94
CA ASP A 137 -18.57 12.55 -20.58
C ASP A 137 -19.62 12.98 -21.62
N LEU A 138 -20.06 12.07 -22.50
CA LEU A 138 -21.12 12.34 -23.48
C LEU A 138 -22.44 12.78 -22.81
N THR A 139 -22.82 12.09 -21.73
CA THR A 139 -24.04 12.40 -20.98
C THR A 139 -23.98 13.77 -20.33
N ILE A 140 -22.81 14.13 -19.76
CA ILE A 140 -22.57 15.44 -19.15
C ILE A 140 -22.67 16.54 -20.21
N ASP A 141 -22.08 16.34 -21.38
CA ASP A 141 -22.12 17.31 -22.48
C ASP A 141 -23.55 17.57 -22.98
N GLU A 142 -24.35 16.50 -23.13
CA GLU A 142 -25.75 16.61 -23.53
C GLU A 142 -26.58 17.37 -22.50
N LEU A 143 -26.44 17.03 -21.21
CA LEU A 143 -27.13 17.72 -20.12
C LEU A 143 -26.73 19.20 -20.02
N THR A 144 -25.45 19.50 -20.20
CA THR A 144 -24.94 20.88 -20.18
C THR A 144 -25.54 21.70 -21.34
N THR A 145 -25.66 21.10 -22.52
CA THR A 145 -26.28 21.75 -23.68
C THR A 145 -27.75 22.07 -23.40
N ILE A 146 -28.50 21.10 -22.87
CA ILE A 146 -29.91 21.27 -22.51
C ILE A 146 -30.08 22.37 -21.44
N GLU A 147 -29.21 22.40 -20.43
CA GLU A 147 -29.22 23.43 -19.38
C GLU A 147 -29.05 24.84 -19.98
N VAL A 148 -28.03 25.03 -20.83
CA VAL A 148 -27.77 26.32 -21.49
C VAL A 148 -28.95 26.77 -22.33
N GLU A 149 -29.54 25.87 -23.13
CA GLU A 149 -30.72 26.19 -23.95
C GLU A 149 -31.94 26.56 -23.10
N ALA A 150 -32.17 25.85 -22.00
CA ALA A 150 -33.27 26.13 -21.08
C ALA A 150 -33.10 27.49 -20.40
N MET A 151 -31.89 27.82 -19.95
CA MET A 151 -31.56 29.12 -19.35
C MET A 151 -31.77 30.28 -20.33
N ALA A 152 -31.34 30.11 -21.59
CA ALA A 152 -31.51 31.13 -22.62
C ALA A 152 -32.99 31.43 -22.92
N LYS A 153 -33.88 30.42 -22.81
CA LYS A 153 -35.33 30.60 -22.98
C LYS A 153 -35.98 31.36 -21.83
N LEU A 154 -35.45 31.26 -20.61
CA LEU A 154 -35.98 31.94 -19.43
C LEU A 154 -35.64 33.44 -19.38
N GLN A 155 -34.63 33.87 -20.14
CA GLN A 155 -34.18 35.26 -20.23
C GLN A 155 -34.84 36.06 -21.37
N ARG A 156 -35.76 35.44 -22.12
CA ARG A 156 -36.56 36.06 -23.20
C ARG A 156 -37.98 36.30 -22.75
#